data_AF-A0A7R7VNL4-F1
#
_entry.id   AF-A0A7R7VNL4-F1
#
_cell.length_a   1.000
_cell.length_b   1.000
_cell.length_c   1.000
_cell.angle_alpha   90.00
_cell.angle_beta   90.00
_cell.angle_gamma   90.00
#
_symmetry.space_group_name_H-M   'P 1'
#
loop_
_entity.id
_entity.type
_entity.pdbx_description
1 polymer ?
#
loop_
_entity_poly.entity_id
_entity_poly.type
_entity_poly.pdbx_seq_one_letter_code
_entity_poly.pdbx_strand_id
1 'polypeptide(L)'
;MAPHLSNEEFFASLTTLLSTTSQKTRGSVYLTQKPLLNTTTSTNGDDPSPVSRPSILIRATDGNTNAPNPKNPKNKIEKSKAKSSKVKISTVVAPEELEGFYGRYAEICKAGMTGLKKRDRKRGKAKGKGGAGKGAKA
;
A
#
# COMPACT_ATOMS: atom_id res chain seq x y z
N MET A 1 3.18 -16.26 -14.30
CA MET A 1 2.78 -15.25 -13.30
C MET A 1 2.29 -16.02 -12.08
N ALA A 2 2.54 -15.53 -10.85
CA ALA A 2 1.93 -16.14 -9.68
C ALA A 2 0.39 -16.03 -9.78
N PRO A 3 -0.36 -17.05 -9.33
CA PRO A 3 -1.81 -17.00 -9.30
C PRO A 3 -2.30 -15.82 -8.45
N HIS A 4 -3.52 -15.34 -8.74
CA HIS A 4 -4.17 -14.34 -7.90
C HIS A 4 -4.53 -14.97 -6.55
N LEU A 5 -4.15 -14.28 -5.47
CA LEU A 5 -4.49 -14.67 -4.11
C LEU A 5 -5.93 -14.28 -3.80
N SER A 6 -6.55 -14.97 -2.85
CA SER A 6 -7.77 -14.47 -2.21
C SER A 6 -7.52 -13.13 -1.51
N ASN A 7 -8.57 -12.39 -1.21
CA ASN A 7 -8.46 -11.09 -0.54
C ASN A 7 -7.78 -11.22 0.85
N GLU A 8 -8.12 -12.26 1.61
CA GLU A 8 -7.54 -12.53 2.93
C GLU A 8 -6.05 -12.88 2.87
N GLU A 9 -5.67 -13.76 1.95
CA GLU A 9 -4.25 -14.12 1.74
C GLU A 9 -3.44 -12.93 1.23
N PHE A 10 -4.05 -12.08 0.40
CA PHE A 10 -3.44 -10.83 -0.03
C PHE A 10 -3.15 -9.91 1.14
N PHE A 11 -4.09 -9.75 2.08
CA PHE A 11 -3.91 -8.92 3.27
C PHE A 11 -2.86 -9.47 4.23
N ALA A 12 -2.81 -10.78 4.46
CA ALA A 12 -1.76 -11.42 5.27
C ALA A 12 -0.37 -11.20 4.63
N SER A 13 -0.28 -11.37 3.32
CA SER A 13 0.96 -11.12 2.56
C SER A 13 1.36 -9.65 2.56
N LEU A 14 0.39 -8.73 2.45
CA LEU A 14 0.61 -7.29 2.48
C LEU A 14 1.12 -6.82 3.85
N THR A 15 0.55 -7.37 4.93
CA THR A 15 0.98 -7.08 6.30
C THR A 15 2.43 -7.50 6.52
N THR A 16 2.80 -8.68 6.02
CA THR A 16 4.18 -9.19 6.05
C THR A 16 5.09 -8.27 5.24
N LEU A 17 4.67 -7.91 4.02
CA LEU A 17 5.41 -7.03 3.13
C LEU A 17 5.68 -5.64 3.75
N LEU A 18 4.69 -5.02 4.38
CA LEU A 18 4.83 -3.73 5.06
C LEU A 18 5.74 -3.85 6.29
N SER A 19 5.59 -4.91 7.08
CA SER A 19 6.43 -5.16 8.27
C SER A 19 7.89 -5.37 7.88
N THR A 20 8.16 -6.24 6.92
CA THR A 20 9.52 -6.47 6.40
C THR A 20 10.12 -5.21 5.77
N THR A 21 9.32 -4.40 5.09
CA THR A 21 9.82 -3.18 4.44
C THR A 21 10.08 -2.06 5.45
N SER A 22 9.27 -1.95 6.51
CA SER A 22 9.45 -0.94 7.56
C SER A 22 10.68 -1.18 8.44
N GLN A 23 11.10 -2.43 8.60
CA GLN A 23 12.34 -2.79 9.29
C GLN A 23 13.60 -2.52 8.47
N LYS A 24 13.48 -2.37 7.14
CA LYS A 24 14.63 -2.05 6.28
C LYS A 24 14.94 -0.56 6.38
N THR A 25 16.23 -0.22 6.38
CA THR A 25 16.70 1.18 6.32
C THR A 25 16.22 1.91 5.06
N ARG A 26 16.02 1.15 3.97
CA ARG A 26 15.45 1.61 2.71
C ARG A 26 14.51 0.56 2.14
N GLY A 27 13.34 1.00 1.73
CA GLY A 27 12.36 0.15 1.07
C GLY A 27 11.15 0.96 0.62
N SER A 28 10.48 0.50 -0.42
CA SER A 28 9.25 1.11 -0.90
C SER A 28 8.29 0.01 -1.31
N VAL A 29 7.06 0.09 -0.83
CA VAL A 29 5.99 -0.80 -1.28
C VAL A 29 5.21 -0.09 -2.36
N TYR A 30 5.11 -0.69 -3.54
CA TYR A 30 4.31 -0.17 -4.64
C TYR A 30 3.02 -0.95 -4.72
N LEU A 31 1.89 -0.23 -4.73
CA LEU A 31 0.57 -0.79 -4.99
C LEU A 31 0.02 -0.21 -6.29
N THR A 32 -0.43 -1.07 -7.19
CA THR A 32 -1.02 -0.66 -8.48
C THR A 32 -2.42 -1.22 -8.60
N GLN A 33 -3.35 -0.39 -9.06
CA GLN A 33 -4.73 -0.75 -9.34
C GLN A 33 -4.99 -0.62 -10.83
N LYS A 34 -5.55 -1.66 -11.46
CA LYS A 34 -5.95 -1.64 -12.87
C LYS A 34 -7.34 -2.27 -13.02
N PRO A 35 -8.30 -1.59 -13.67
CA PRO A 35 -9.58 -2.20 -14.02
C PRO A 35 -9.36 -3.43 -14.91
N LEU A 36 -10.03 -4.54 -14.58
CA LEU A 36 -10.16 -5.69 -15.46
C LEU A 36 -11.38 -5.46 -16.32
N LEU A 37 -11.15 -4.92 -17.51
CA LEU A 37 -12.17 -4.86 -18.54
C LEU A 37 -12.39 -6.29 -19.01
N ASN A 38 -13.59 -6.82 -18.81
CA ASN A 38 -13.98 -8.10 -19.37
C ASN A 38 -14.04 -7.90 -20.89
N THR A 39 -13.03 -8.39 -21.62
CA THR A 39 -13.02 -8.40 -23.09
C THR A 39 -13.91 -9.51 -23.63
N THR A 40 -15.06 -9.77 -22.99
CA THR A 40 -16.15 -10.46 -23.66
C THR A 40 -16.76 -9.44 -24.60
N THR A 41 -16.26 -9.44 -25.83
CA THR A 41 -17.07 -9.07 -26.99
C THR A 41 -18.38 -9.84 -26.92
N SER A 42 -19.40 -9.26 -26.30
CA SER A 42 -20.78 -9.54 -26.64
C SER A 42 -21.05 -8.91 -28.00
N THR A 43 -20.43 -9.46 -29.05
CA THR A 43 -21.03 -9.40 -30.38
C THR A 43 -22.21 -10.34 -30.33
N ASN A 44 -23.37 -9.81 -29.94
CA ASN A 44 -24.71 -10.13 -30.46
C ASN A 44 -25.79 -9.61 -29.49
N GLY A 45 -26.58 -8.66 -29.97
CA GLY A 45 -27.96 -8.45 -29.57
C GLY A 45 -28.20 -7.57 -28.34
N ASP A 46 -28.75 -6.38 -28.61
CA ASP A 46 -29.74 -5.66 -27.80
C ASP A 46 -29.95 -6.12 -26.33
N ASP A 47 -29.16 -5.57 -25.40
CA ASP A 47 -29.61 -5.43 -24.00
C ASP A 47 -28.89 -4.25 -23.33
N PRO A 48 -29.61 -3.19 -22.88
CA PRO A 48 -29.02 -2.12 -22.09
C PRO A 48 -28.80 -2.60 -20.65
N SER A 49 -27.90 -3.57 -20.45
CA SER A 49 -27.53 -3.98 -19.09
C SER A 49 -26.90 -2.80 -18.35
N PRO A 50 -27.25 -2.56 -17.07
CA PRO A 50 -26.74 -1.42 -16.33
C PRO A 50 -25.21 -1.52 -16.25
N VAL A 51 -24.55 -0.38 -16.41
CA VAL A 51 -23.09 -0.20 -16.44
C VAL A 51 -22.42 -0.84 -15.22
N SER A 52 -22.17 -2.15 -15.28
CA SER A 52 -21.55 -2.90 -14.21
C SER A 52 -20.10 -2.46 -14.10
N ARG A 53 -19.70 -2.00 -12.91
CA ARG A 53 -18.34 -1.53 -12.68
C ARG A 53 -17.38 -2.71 -12.82
N PRO A 54 -16.29 -2.59 -13.61
CA PRO A 54 -15.35 -3.70 -13.78
C PRO A 54 -14.67 -4.04 -12.46
N SER A 55 -14.42 -5.34 -12.22
CA SER A 55 -13.55 -5.80 -11.14
C SER A 55 -12.17 -5.15 -11.27
N ILE A 56 -11.47 -4.97 -10.16
CA ILE A 56 -10.15 -4.35 -10.16
C ILE A 56 -9.06 -5.36 -9.82
N LEU A 57 -7.96 -5.30 -10.57
CA LEU A 57 -6.75 -6.03 -10.28
C LEU A 57 -5.83 -5.16 -9.43
N ILE A 58 -5.56 -5.62 -8.21
CA ILE A 58 -4.63 -4.97 -7.29
C ILE A 58 -3.35 -5.78 -7.23
N ARG A 59 -2.21 -5.11 -7.33
CA ARG A 59 -0.88 -5.72 -7.20
C ARG A 59 -0.05 -4.96 -6.20
N ALA A 60 0.69 -5.67 -5.35
CA ALA A 60 1.65 -5.08 -4.43
C ALA A 60 3.04 -5.71 -4.61
N THR A 61 4.09 -4.91 -4.42
CA THR A 61 5.48 -5.33 -4.57
C THR A 61 6.44 -4.54 -3.68
N ASP A 62 7.55 -5.16 -3.30
CA ASP A 62 8.61 -4.62 -2.42
C ASP A 62 9.53 -3.58 -3.07
N GLY A 63 9.23 -3.16 -4.30
CA GLY A 63 9.99 -2.14 -5.00
C GLY A 63 11.41 -2.56 -5.39
N ASN A 64 11.81 -3.80 -5.11
CA ASN A 64 13.11 -4.33 -5.49
C ASN A 64 13.10 -4.61 -7.00
N THR A 65 13.30 -3.57 -7.79
CA THR A 65 13.54 -3.70 -9.22
C THR A 65 15.00 -4.02 -9.39
N ASN A 66 15.32 -5.19 -9.95
CA ASN A 66 16.67 -5.50 -10.47
C ASN A 66 17.11 -4.58 -11.63
N ALA A 67 16.46 -3.42 -11.79
CA ALA A 67 16.77 -2.44 -12.81
C ALA A 67 17.99 -1.63 -12.35
N PRO A 68 19.03 -1.49 -13.19
CA PRO A 68 20.20 -0.67 -12.86
C PRO A 68 19.77 0.78 -12.61
N ASN A 69 20.33 1.41 -11.58
CA ASN A 69 20.08 2.82 -11.29
C ASN A 69 20.60 3.67 -12.47
N PRO A 70 19.74 4.37 -13.22
CA PRO A 70 20.17 5.13 -14.40
C PRO A 70 21.11 6.30 -14.03
N LYS A 71 21.14 6.72 -12.76
CA LYS A 71 22.01 7.80 -12.28
C LYS A 71 23.42 7.35 -11.91
N ASN A 72 23.73 6.05 -11.92
CA ASN A 72 25.07 5.58 -11.58
C ASN A 72 25.50 4.45 -12.54
N PRO A 73 26.09 4.79 -13.71
CA PRO A 73 26.51 3.82 -14.71
C PRO A 73 27.66 2.91 -14.25
N LYS A 74 28.27 3.16 -13.07
CA LYS A 74 29.33 2.33 -12.48
C LYS A 74 28.81 1.04 -11.84
N ASN A 75 27.51 0.93 -11.56
CA ASN A 75 26.90 -0.34 -11.17
C ASN A 75 26.46 -1.11 -12.42
N LYS A 76 27.42 -1.44 -13.29
CA LYS A 76 27.22 -2.53 -14.26
C LYS A 76 26.94 -3.80 -13.45
N ILE A 77 25.91 -4.51 -13.86
CA ILE A 77 25.38 -5.71 -13.21
C ILE A 77 26.48 -6.78 -13.17
N GLU A 78 27.30 -6.79 -12.12
CA GLU A 78 27.88 -8.04 -11.67
C GLU A 78 26.70 -8.85 -11.16
N LYS A 79 26.42 -9.95 -11.86
CA LYS A 79 25.38 -10.91 -11.47
C LYS A 79 25.77 -11.54 -10.12
N SER A 80 25.58 -10.81 -9.03
CA SER A 80 25.74 -11.36 -7.69
C SER A 80 24.72 -12.47 -7.52
N LYS A 81 25.26 -13.66 -7.26
CA LYS A 81 24.66 -15.00 -7.37
C LYS A 81 23.61 -15.32 -6.29
N ALA A 82 22.88 -14.33 -5.78
CA ALA A 82 21.76 -14.50 -4.87
C ALA A 82 20.60 -13.60 -5.33
N LYS A 83 19.80 -14.11 -6.27
CA LYS A 83 18.57 -13.46 -6.72
C LYS A 83 17.60 -13.42 -5.54
N SER A 84 17.56 -12.34 -4.77
CA SER A 84 16.37 -12.07 -3.95
C SER A 84 15.20 -11.91 -4.93
N SER A 85 14.29 -12.88 -4.93
CA SER A 85 13.14 -12.86 -5.81
C SER A 85 12.25 -11.68 -5.42
N LYS A 86 11.97 -10.79 -6.37
CA LYS A 86 11.07 -9.65 -6.19
C LYS A 86 9.72 -10.17 -5.70
N VAL A 87 9.27 -9.73 -4.51
CA VAL A 87 7.96 -10.10 -3.98
C VAL A 87 6.89 -9.43 -4.85
N LYS A 88 5.97 -10.23 -5.40
CA LYS A 88 4.83 -9.76 -6.19
C LYS A 88 3.59 -10.54 -5.76
N ILE A 89 2.64 -9.84 -5.16
CA ILE A 89 1.34 -10.39 -4.78
C ILE A 89 0.25 -9.66 -5.54
N SER A 90 -0.85 -10.34 -5.83
CA SER A 90 -1.99 -9.74 -6.51
C SER A 90 -3.29 -10.41 -6.16
N THR A 91 -4.37 -9.64 -6.18
CA THR A 91 -5.74 -10.12 -5.96
C THR A 91 -6.70 -9.41 -6.91
N VAL A 92 -7.84 -10.03 -7.17
CA VAL A 92 -8.93 -9.46 -7.94
C VAL A 92 -10.05 -9.13 -6.98
N VAL A 93 -10.56 -7.91 -7.03
CA VAL A 93 -11.62 -7.42 -6.13
C VAL A 93 -12.86 -7.12 -6.98
N ALA A 94 -13.97 -7.74 -6.61
CA ALA A 94 -15.28 -7.50 -7.20
C ALA A 94 -15.80 -6.10 -6.82
N PRO A 95 -16.62 -5.46 -7.67
CA PRO A 95 -17.13 -4.11 -7.38
C PRO A 95 -17.99 -4.05 -6.10
N GLU A 96 -18.66 -5.15 -5.72
CA GLU A 96 -19.50 -5.26 -4.52
C GLU A 96 -18.67 -5.28 -3.22
N GLU A 97 -17.47 -5.86 -3.28
CA GLU A 97 -16.58 -6.05 -2.13
C GLU A 97 -15.60 -4.88 -1.96
N LEU A 98 -15.61 -3.92 -2.88
CA LEU A 98 -14.62 -2.84 -2.99
C LEU A 98 -14.53 -1.99 -1.71
N GLU A 99 -15.68 -1.62 -1.15
CA GLU A 99 -15.73 -0.81 0.07
C GLU A 99 -15.15 -1.56 1.28
N GLY A 100 -15.55 -2.82 1.46
CA GLY A 100 -15.02 -3.69 2.50
C GLY A 100 -13.51 -3.94 2.36
N PHE A 101 -13.05 -4.13 1.12
CA PHE A 101 -11.63 -4.30 0.80
C PHE A 101 -10.81 -3.08 1.21
N TYR A 102 -11.23 -1.86 0.83
CA TYR A 102 -10.48 -0.65 1.18
C TYR A 102 -10.58 -0.28 2.66
N GLY A 103 -11.65 -0.68 3.36
CA GLY A 103 -11.74 -0.60 4.81
C GLY A 103 -10.64 -1.40 5.50
N ARG A 104 -10.52 -2.70 5.19
CA ARG A 104 -9.46 -3.58 5.74
C ARG A 104 -8.06 -3.12 5.32
N TYR A 105 -7.90 -2.73 4.05
CA TYR A 105 -6.65 -2.18 3.53
C TYR A 105 -6.19 -0.96 4.34
N ALA A 106 -7.10 -0.03 4.67
CA ALA A 106 -6.76 1.16 5.45
C ALA A 106 -6.26 0.82 6.86
N GLU A 107 -6.85 -0.17 7.52
CA GLU A 107 -6.41 -0.65 8.84
C GLU A 107 -5.00 -1.25 8.78
N ILE A 108 -4.73 -2.10 7.79
CA ILE A 108 -3.40 -2.69 7.56
C ILE A 108 -2.37 -1.59 7.27
N CYS A 109 -2.73 -0.62 6.44
CA CYS A 109 -1.90 0.54 6.14
C CYS A 109 -1.59 1.37 7.39
N LYS A 110 -2.58 1.62 8.24
CA LYS A 110 -2.40 2.37 9.48
C LYS A 110 -1.49 1.64 10.48
N ALA A 111 -1.61 0.32 10.56
CA ALA A 111 -0.76 -0.51 11.42
C ALA A 111 0.67 -0.67 10.87
N GLY A 112 0.83 -0.76 9.55
CA GLY A 112 2.13 -0.98 8.90
C GLY A 112 2.94 0.29 8.61
N MET A 113 2.30 1.46 8.46
CA MET A 113 2.95 2.73 8.10
C MET A 113 3.13 3.66 9.32
N THR A 114 3.74 3.15 10.38
CA THR A 114 3.95 3.91 11.64
C THR A 114 5.16 4.85 11.59
N GLY A 115 6.05 4.69 10.61
CA GLY A 115 7.31 5.45 10.50
C GLY A 115 7.18 6.90 10.00
N LEU A 116 5.98 7.38 9.70
CA LEU A 116 5.78 8.75 9.21
C LEU A 116 5.90 9.78 10.35
N LYS A 117 6.54 10.93 10.06
CA LYS A 117 6.58 12.06 10.99
C LYS A 117 5.15 12.48 11.36
N LYS A 118 4.88 12.62 12.66
CA LYS A 118 3.59 13.14 13.15
C LYS A 118 3.34 14.53 12.56
N ARG A 119 2.09 14.79 12.16
CA ARG A 119 1.65 16.11 11.71
C ARG A 119 2.06 17.16 12.75
N ASP A 120 2.74 18.20 12.30
CA ASP A 120 3.05 19.33 13.14
C ASP A 120 1.74 20.02 13.53
N ARG A 121 1.36 19.89 14.79
CA ARG A 121 0.20 20.59 15.35
C ARG A 121 0.78 21.83 16.01
N LYS A 122 0.62 23.00 15.36
CA LYS A 122 0.82 24.29 16.05
C LYS A 122 0.03 24.20 17.35
N ARG A 123 0.73 24.20 18.48
CA ARG A 123 0.10 24.22 19.80
C ARG A 123 -0.77 25.47 19.79
N GLY A 124 -2.08 25.31 19.59
CA GLY A 124 -3.02 26.39 19.84
C GLY A 124 -2.71 26.89 21.24
N LYS A 125 -2.53 28.21 21.40
CA LYS A 125 -2.17 28.82 22.69
C LYS A 125 -3.02 28.13 23.75
N ALA A 126 -2.38 27.38 24.65
CA ALA A 126 -3.06 26.89 25.83
C ALA A 126 -3.65 28.14 26.47
N LYS A 127 -4.98 28.25 26.47
CA LYS A 127 -5.69 29.33 27.13
C LYS A 127 -5.22 29.25 28.57
N GLY A 128 -4.41 30.23 28.99
CA GLY A 128 -3.79 30.21 30.31
C GLY A 128 -4.88 30.05 31.35
N LYS A 129 -4.85 28.94 32.10
CA LYS A 129 -5.38 28.97 33.45
C LYS A 129 -4.41 29.86 34.22
N GLY A 130 -4.88 31.06 34.49
CA GLY A 130 -4.12 32.14 35.12
C GLY A 130 -3.48 31.71 36.42
N GLY A 131 -2.33 32.32 36.69
CA GLY A 131 -1.73 32.31 38.01
C GLY A 131 -2.61 33.04 39.03
N ALA A 132 -2.80 32.38 40.15
CA ALA A 132 -2.98 32.90 41.51
C ALA A 132 -2.70 31.66 42.38
N GLY A 133 -1.78 31.59 43.35
CA GLY A 133 -0.95 32.52 44.10
C GLY A 133 -0.58 31.76 45.41
N LYS A 134 0.51 32.17 46.08
CA LYS A 134 1.15 31.60 47.30
C LYS A 134 1.99 30.33 47.05
N GLY A 135 3.28 30.23 47.38
CA GLY A 135 4.15 31.01 48.27
C GLY A 135 4.62 30.12 49.43
N ALA A 136 5.87 29.64 49.38
CA ALA A 136 6.73 29.33 50.54
C ALA A 136 8.13 28.91 50.04
N LYS A 137 9.13 29.74 50.36
CA LYS A 137 10.57 29.37 50.39
C LYS A 137 10.86 28.59 51.68
N ALA A 138 11.92 27.78 51.60
CA ALA A 138 12.89 27.39 52.65
C ALA A 138 12.36 27.04 54.05
#